data_AF-A0A968TBE8-F1
#
_entry.id   AF-A0A968TBE8-F1
#
_cell.length_a   1.000
_cell.length_b   1.000
_cell.length_c   1.000
_cell.angle_alpha   90.00
_cell.angle_beta   90.00
_cell.angle_gamma   90.00
#
_symmetry.space_group_name_H-M   'P 1'
#
loop_
_entity.id
_entity.type
_entity.pdbx_description
1 polymer ?
#
loop_
_entity_poly.entity_id
_entity_poly.type
_entity_poly.pdbx_seq_one_letter_code
_entity_poly.pdbx_strand_id
1 'polypeptide(L)'
;MAIPLLEYAPNSQNQRVAGYEVPGEEQPMMYSTVSLPAGDDMQGLIWAAYRQIFSEHQLLKSNRQTILESQLRFGQLRVRDFIRGLLLSEPFRLWNYEPNDNYRFVELCVQRVLGRDVYNEREKIAWSIVLGTRGIEGFVDDLLDSDEYMESFGWDTVPYQKRRVLPQKAAGETPFNLKTPRYGPYHRSQLGFPQMVWQNAVRRFVPQEKQPAAGNPVNFLAMARGLNSAKGVLPPKVSAMSINIGASVPRR
;
A
#
# COMPACT_ATOMS: atom_id res chain seq x y z
N MET A 1 24.97 24.18 -22.85
CA MET A 1 25.38 24.46 -21.46
C MET A 1 24.52 23.60 -20.55
N ALA A 2 25.10 22.77 -19.69
CA ALA A 2 24.32 22.03 -18.70
C ALA A 2 23.90 23.02 -17.60
N ILE A 3 22.60 23.33 -17.52
CA ILE A 3 22.06 24.13 -16.42
C ILE A 3 22.16 23.24 -15.16
N PRO A 4 22.87 23.67 -14.10
CA PRO A 4 22.94 22.91 -12.87
C PRO A 4 21.57 22.88 -12.19
N LEU A 5 21.32 21.85 -11.37
CA LEU A 5 20.10 21.77 -10.57
C LEU A 5 20.03 22.99 -9.64
N LEU A 6 18.86 23.63 -9.59
CA LEU A 6 18.64 24.78 -8.70
C LEU A 6 18.76 24.33 -7.24
N GLU A 7 19.48 25.10 -6.44
CA GLU A 7 19.63 24.83 -5.00
C GLU A 7 18.30 25.00 -4.25
N TYR A 8 18.05 24.09 -3.31
CA TYR A 8 16.90 24.16 -2.40
C TYR A 8 17.32 23.79 -0.97
N ALA A 9 16.70 24.43 0.01
CA ALA A 9 16.98 24.17 1.42
C ALA A 9 16.34 22.85 1.86
N PRO A 10 17.05 21.97 2.58
CA PRO A 10 16.48 20.73 3.08
C PRO A 10 15.59 20.99 4.30
N ASN A 11 14.57 20.14 4.49
CA ASN A 11 13.64 20.22 5.63
C ASN A 11 13.97 19.15 6.69
N SER A 12 13.45 19.32 7.91
CA SER A 12 13.50 18.30 8.96
C SER A 12 12.55 17.16 8.61
N GLN A 13 13.10 15.97 8.36
CA GLN A 13 12.37 14.74 8.06
C GLN A 13 12.98 13.56 8.84
N ASN A 14 12.17 12.56 9.19
CA ASN A 14 12.58 11.43 10.06
C ASN A 14 13.80 10.68 9.52
N GLN A 15 13.89 10.50 8.20
CA GLN A 15 14.96 9.75 7.54
C GLN A 15 16.34 10.44 7.58
N ARG A 16 16.41 11.74 7.89
CA ARG A 16 17.68 12.48 7.91
C ARG A 16 18.46 12.29 9.22
N VAL A 17 17.79 11.86 10.27
CA VAL A 17 18.39 11.64 11.59
C VAL A 17 18.80 10.17 11.69
N ALA A 18 19.82 9.79 12.47
CA ALA A 18 20.09 8.38 12.73
C ALA A 18 18.96 7.77 13.60
N GLY A 19 18.52 6.55 13.28
CA GLY A 19 17.54 5.80 14.06
C GLY A 19 18.27 4.78 14.92
N TYR A 20 18.07 4.83 16.24
CA TYR A 20 18.69 3.88 17.18
C TYR A 20 17.73 2.76 17.58
N GLU A 21 16.89 2.35 16.63
CA GLU A 21 15.69 1.56 16.87
C GLU A 21 15.97 0.08 16.63
N VAL A 22 15.38 -0.80 17.44
CA VAL A 22 15.42 -2.24 17.22
C VAL A 22 14.39 -2.62 16.15
N PRO A 23 14.73 -3.47 15.17
CA PRO A 23 13.77 -3.93 14.16
C PRO A 23 12.51 -4.54 14.76
N GLY A 24 11.35 -4.11 14.26
CA GLY A 24 10.02 -4.58 14.64
C GLY A 24 9.10 -4.73 13.43
N GLU A 25 7.82 -5.04 13.66
CA GLU A 25 6.85 -5.36 12.60
C GLU A 25 6.52 -4.18 11.66
N GLU A 26 6.70 -2.94 12.12
CA GLU A 26 6.42 -1.73 11.35
C GLU A 26 7.54 -1.37 10.34
N GLN A 27 8.67 -2.08 10.38
CA GLN A 27 9.74 -1.86 9.40
C GLN A 27 9.33 -2.39 8.02
N PRO A 28 9.66 -1.66 6.95
CA PRO A 28 9.35 -2.11 5.60
C PRO A 28 10.14 -3.38 5.27
N MET A 29 9.47 -4.35 4.65
CA MET A 29 10.13 -5.54 4.14
C MET A 29 11.08 -5.15 3.01
N MET A 30 12.37 -5.47 3.17
CA MET A 30 13.40 -5.19 2.17
C MET A 30 13.43 -6.31 1.14
N TYR A 31 13.13 -5.98 -0.12
CA TYR A 31 13.28 -6.89 -1.24
C TYR A 31 14.59 -6.58 -1.96
N SER A 32 15.60 -7.44 -1.79
CA SER A 32 16.88 -7.31 -2.47
C SER A 32 17.27 -8.62 -3.16
N THR A 33 17.80 -8.54 -4.38
CA THR A 33 18.27 -9.71 -5.15
C THR A 33 19.42 -10.46 -4.48
N VAL A 34 20.23 -9.76 -3.66
CA VAL A 34 21.34 -10.38 -2.93
C VAL A 34 20.85 -11.31 -1.82
N SER A 35 19.69 -11.01 -1.25
CA SER A 35 19.11 -11.75 -0.12
C SER A 35 18.06 -12.79 -0.53
N LEU A 36 17.83 -13.05 -1.83
CA LEU A 36 16.80 -14.02 -2.28
C LEU A 36 17.36 -15.45 -2.33
N PRO A 37 16.82 -16.40 -1.53
CA PRO A 37 17.22 -17.81 -1.59
C PRO A 37 16.52 -18.64 -2.69
N ALA A 38 15.38 -18.21 -3.27
CA ALA A 38 14.65 -19.02 -4.26
C ALA A 38 13.86 -18.23 -5.34
N GLY A 39 13.39 -18.93 -6.38
CA GLY A 39 12.67 -18.36 -7.52
C GLY A 39 11.27 -17.78 -7.21
N ASP A 40 10.62 -18.21 -6.13
CA ASP A 40 9.34 -17.63 -5.68
C ASP A 40 9.57 -16.23 -5.07
N ASP A 41 10.70 -16.04 -4.41
CA ASP A 41 11.08 -14.74 -3.83
C ASP A 41 11.32 -13.68 -4.93
N MET A 42 11.77 -14.10 -6.13
CA MET A 42 11.91 -13.22 -7.28
C MET A 42 10.55 -12.70 -7.78
N GLN A 43 9.50 -13.53 -7.76
CA GLN A 43 8.16 -13.08 -8.12
C GLN A 43 7.63 -12.07 -7.09
N GLY A 44 7.94 -12.28 -5.80
CA GLY A 44 7.66 -11.33 -4.72
C GLY A 44 8.37 -9.99 -4.92
N LEU A 45 9.65 -10.00 -5.30
CA LEU A 45 10.42 -8.80 -5.60
C LEU A 45 9.83 -8.03 -6.79
N ILE A 46 9.53 -8.72 -7.89
CA ILE A 46 8.89 -8.12 -9.06
C ILE A 46 7.57 -7.47 -8.68
N TRP A 47 6.72 -8.18 -7.92
CA TRP A 47 5.45 -7.65 -7.45
C TRP A 47 5.62 -6.41 -6.56
N ALA A 48 6.59 -6.44 -5.64
CA ALA A 48 6.91 -5.29 -4.79
C ALA A 48 7.35 -4.06 -5.60
N ALA A 49 8.17 -4.25 -6.64
CA ALA A 49 8.60 -3.19 -7.53
C ALA A 49 7.43 -2.58 -8.32
N TYR A 50 6.52 -3.41 -8.87
CA TYR A 50 5.30 -2.90 -9.51
C TYR A 50 4.42 -2.14 -8.53
N ARG A 51 4.23 -2.67 -7.31
CA ARG A 51 3.44 -2.03 -6.25
C ARG A 51 4.00 -0.67 -5.86
N GLN A 52 5.32 -0.56 -5.76
CA GLN A 52 6.01 0.69 -5.41
C GLN A 52 5.87 1.73 -6.53
N ILE A 53 6.09 1.36 -7.80
CA ILE A 53 6.16 2.31 -8.91
C ILE A 53 4.78 2.65 -9.49
N PHE A 54 3.87 1.69 -9.66
CA PHE A 54 2.57 1.94 -10.31
C PHE A 54 1.40 2.12 -9.33
N SER A 55 1.57 1.75 -8.05
CA SER A 55 0.49 1.54 -7.08
C SER A 55 -0.36 0.30 -7.37
N GLU A 56 -1.04 -0.21 -6.34
CA GLU A 56 -1.76 -1.50 -6.36
C GLU A 56 -2.82 -1.61 -7.47
N HIS A 57 -3.55 -0.52 -7.75
CA HIS A 57 -4.64 -0.52 -8.74
C HIS A 57 -4.16 -0.64 -10.19
N GLN A 58 -2.87 -0.40 -10.46
CA GLN A 58 -2.30 -0.42 -11.80
C GLN A 58 -1.58 -1.75 -12.11
N LEU A 59 -1.58 -2.73 -11.19
CA LEU A 59 -1.08 -4.10 -11.41
C LEU A 59 -2.06 -4.93 -12.28
N LEU A 60 -2.38 -4.40 -13.45
CA LEU A 60 -3.19 -5.08 -14.44
C LEU A 60 -2.30 -5.94 -15.35
N LYS A 61 -2.86 -7.03 -15.86
CA LYS A 61 -2.17 -7.90 -16.82
C LYS A 61 -1.70 -7.13 -18.07
N SER A 62 -2.44 -6.09 -18.48
CA SER A 62 -2.11 -5.22 -19.61
C SER A 62 -0.88 -4.34 -19.38
N ASN A 63 -0.59 -3.99 -18.12
CA ASN A 63 0.48 -3.04 -17.78
C ASN A 63 1.82 -3.75 -17.51
N ARG A 64 1.81 -5.10 -17.51
CA ARG A 64 2.94 -5.94 -17.13
C ARG A 64 4.02 -5.96 -18.22
N GLN A 65 5.25 -5.65 -17.84
CA GLN A 65 6.42 -5.60 -18.71
C GLN A 65 7.17 -6.95 -18.70
N THR A 66 6.69 -7.91 -19.49
CA THR A 66 7.21 -9.29 -19.51
C THR A 66 8.67 -9.40 -19.96
N ILE A 67 9.11 -8.49 -20.85
CA ILE A 67 10.49 -8.43 -21.34
C ILE A 67 11.43 -8.04 -20.19
N LEU A 68 11.10 -6.96 -19.46
CA LEU A 68 11.89 -6.48 -18.32
C LEU A 68 11.96 -7.53 -17.20
N GLU A 69 10.85 -8.23 -16.94
CA GLU A 69 10.82 -9.31 -15.95
C GLU A 69 11.73 -10.47 -16.32
N SER A 70 11.73 -10.88 -17.59
CA SER A 70 12.60 -11.95 -18.08
C SER A 70 14.08 -11.57 -17.95
N GLN A 71 14.43 -10.32 -18.28
CA GLN A 71 15.79 -9.82 -18.17
C GLN A 71 16.27 -9.73 -16.70
N LEU A 72 15.39 -9.32 -15.78
CA LEU A 72 15.69 -9.30 -14.34
C LEU A 72 15.86 -10.74 -13.80
N ARG A 73 14.99 -11.67 -14.19
CA ARG A 73 15.07 -13.09 -13.80
C ARG A 73 16.35 -13.76 -14.26
N PHE A 74 16.86 -13.37 -15.42
CA PHE A 74 18.12 -13.87 -15.95
C PHE A 74 19.35 -13.12 -15.38
N GLY A 75 19.16 -12.04 -14.62
CA GLY A 75 20.24 -11.23 -14.05
C GLY A 75 20.95 -10.33 -15.05
N GLN A 76 20.35 -10.08 -16.22
CA GLN A 76 20.86 -9.09 -17.19
C GLN A 76 20.67 -7.65 -16.71
N LEU A 77 19.60 -7.41 -15.97
CA LEU A 77 19.29 -6.11 -15.37
C LEU A 77 19.44 -6.18 -13.86
N ARG A 78 19.92 -5.09 -13.26
CA ARG A 78 19.84 -4.89 -11.81
C ARG A 78 18.45 -4.40 -11.42
N VAL A 79 18.14 -4.39 -10.12
CA VAL A 79 16.83 -3.89 -9.64
C VAL A 79 16.67 -2.41 -9.98
N ARG A 80 17.75 -1.62 -9.87
CA ARG A 80 17.75 -0.22 -10.31
C ARG A 80 17.32 -0.07 -11.78
N ASP A 81 17.91 -0.85 -12.68
CA ASP A 81 17.60 -0.78 -14.12
C ASP A 81 16.18 -1.26 -14.41
N PHE A 82 15.69 -2.24 -13.64
CA PHE A 82 14.30 -2.66 -13.68
C PHE A 82 13.37 -1.50 -13.29
N ILE A 83 13.65 -0.78 -12.20
CA ILE A 83 12.90 0.40 -11.78
C ILE A 83 12.94 1.50 -12.84
N ARG A 84 14.10 1.75 -13.46
CA ARG A 84 14.25 2.66 -14.61
C ARG A 84 13.31 2.25 -15.74
N GLY A 85 13.32 0.98 -16.13
CA GLY A 85 12.45 0.45 -17.18
C GLY A 85 10.97 0.60 -16.87
N LEU A 86 10.55 0.43 -15.61
CA LEU A 86 9.17 0.66 -15.20
C LEU A 86 8.76 2.14 -15.30
N LEU A 87 9.62 3.06 -14.89
CA LEU A 87 9.37 4.51 -14.96
C LEU A 87 9.29 5.02 -16.41
N LEU A 88 10.06 4.43 -17.32
CA LEU A 88 10.06 4.79 -18.75
C LEU A 88 9.01 4.03 -19.57
N SER A 89 8.28 3.09 -18.95
CA SER A 89 7.28 2.30 -19.62
C SER A 89 6.08 3.13 -20.09
N GLU A 90 5.45 2.71 -21.19
CA GLU A 90 4.25 3.35 -21.73
C GLU A 90 3.11 3.43 -20.68
N PRO A 91 2.79 2.38 -19.90
CA PRO A 91 1.74 2.49 -18.88
C PRO A 91 2.05 3.54 -17.83
N PHE A 92 3.32 3.73 -17.46
CA PHE A 92 3.68 4.74 -16.47
C PHE A 92 3.46 6.14 -17.03
N ARG A 93 3.85 6.35 -18.30
CA ARG A 93 3.63 7.61 -19.01
C ARG A 93 2.13 7.94 -19.13
N LEU A 94 1.33 7.02 -19.66
CA LEU A 94 -0.11 7.23 -19.89
C LEU A 94 -0.87 7.49 -18.57
N TRP A 95 -0.60 6.70 -17.53
CA TRP A 95 -1.42 6.74 -16.32
C TRP A 95 -0.89 7.67 -15.23
N ASN A 96 0.41 7.97 -15.19
CA ASN A 96 1.01 8.78 -14.13
C ASN A 96 1.62 10.08 -14.66
N TYR A 97 2.19 10.13 -15.86
CA TYR A 97 2.76 11.38 -16.40
C TYR A 97 1.69 12.28 -17.04
N GLU A 98 0.95 11.78 -18.03
CA GLU A 98 -0.02 12.56 -18.79
C GLU A 98 -1.13 13.24 -17.95
N PRO A 99 -1.68 12.64 -16.87
CA PRO A 99 -2.73 13.28 -16.08
C PRO A 99 -2.19 14.20 -14.97
N ASN A 100 -0.89 14.57 -14.98
CA ASN A 100 -0.29 15.43 -13.98
C ASN A 100 0.58 16.54 -14.60
N ASP A 101 0.66 17.67 -13.90
CA ASP A 101 1.64 18.71 -14.22
C ASP A 101 3.04 18.29 -13.77
N ASN A 102 4.07 18.89 -14.38
CA ASN A 102 5.48 18.59 -14.09
C ASN A 102 5.81 18.62 -12.59
N TYR A 103 5.30 19.61 -11.85
CA TYR A 103 5.54 19.73 -10.41
C TYR A 103 5.00 18.56 -9.59
N ARG A 104 3.80 18.08 -9.94
CA ARG A 104 3.14 16.97 -9.25
C ARG A 104 3.74 15.63 -9.66
N PHE A 105 4.11 15.48 -10.93
CA PHE A 105 4.82 14.29 -11.40
C PHE A 105 6.16 14.12 -10.68
N VAL A 106 6.92 15.20 -10.52
CA VAL A 106 8.16 15.21 -9.73
C VAL A 106 7.90 14.75 -8.29
N GLU A 107 6.87 15.28 -7.63
CA GLU A 107 6.50 14.89 -6.26
C GLU A 107 6.20 13.38 -6.17
N LEU A 108 5.45 12.85 -7.14
CA LEU A 108 5.13 11.43 -7.24
C LEU A 108 6.39 10.58 -7.45
N CYS A 109 7.30 10.98 -8.32
CA CYS A 109 8.55 10.26 -8.56
C CYS A 109 9.48 10.29 -7.34
N VAL A 110 9.64 11.43 -6.66
CA VAL A 110 10.44 11.54 -5.43
C VAL A 110 9.90 10.59 -4.36
N GLN A 111 8.57 10.56 -4.15
CA GLN A 111 7.95 9.69 -3.16
C GLN A 111 8.08 8.20 -3.49
N ARG A 112 7.92 7.81 -4.76
CA ARG A 112 7.98 6.39 -5.18
C ARG A 112 9.41 5.87 -5.34
N VAL A 113 10.33 6.70 -5.85
CA VAL A 113 11.70 6.27 -6.18
C VAL A 113 12.67 6.52 -5.04
N LEU A 114 12.66 7.71 -4.44
CA LEU A 114 13.54 8.02 -3.29
C LEU A 114 12.93 7.57 -1.97
N GLY A 115 11.65 7.20 -1.95
CA GLY A 115 10.99 6.69 -0.75
C GLY A 115 10.78 7.74 0.33
N ARG A 116 10.75 9.03 -0.04
CA ARG A 116 10.65 10.16 0.89
C ARG A 116 9.71 11.25 0.40
N ASP A 117 9.29 12.12 1.30
CA ASP A 117 8.54 13.30 0.90
C ASP A 117 9.46 14.40 0.36
N VAL A 118 8.89 15.29 -0.46
CA VAL A 118 9.62 16.46 -0.96
C VAL A 118 9.90 17.42 0.20
N TYR A 119 11.07 18.05 0.22
CA TYR A 119 11.47 18.98 1.28
C TYR A 119 10.66 20.27 1.27
N ASN A 120 10.49 20.86 0.09
CA ASN A 120 9.79 22.12 -0.12
C ASN A 120 9.30 22.27 -1.57
N GLU A 121 8.54 23.33 -1.84
CA GLU A 121 8.06 23.62 -3.20
C GLU A 121 9.21 23.94 -4.18
N ARG A 122 10.33 24.48 -3.67
CA ARG A 122 11.52 24.78 -4.49
C ARG A 122 12.15 23.52 -5.08
N GLU A 123 12.17 22.41 -4.34
CA GLU A 123 12.65 21.12 -4.86
C GLU A 123 11.77 20.65 -6.04
N LYS A 124 10.44 20.82 -5.94
CA LYS A 124 9.54 20.51 -7.07
C LYS A 124 9.87 21.35 -8.29
N ILE A 125 10.13 22.64 -8.09
CA ILE A 125 10.48 23.56 -9.18
C ILE A 125 11.83 23.17 -9.80
N ALA A 126 12.86 22.91 -8.99
CA ALA A 126 14.19 22.54 -9.45
C ALA A 126 14.16 21.31 -10.38
N TRP A 127 13.50 20.25 -9.94
CA TRP A 127 13.37 19.02 -10.72
C TRP A 127 12.41 19.16 -11.91
N SER A 128 11.39 20.02 -11.83
CA SER A 128 10.48 20.26 -12.96
C SER A 128 11.19 20.89 -14.17
N ILE A 129 12.26 21.67 -13.94
CA ILE A 129 13.09 22.25 -15.00
C ILE A 129 13.93 21.16 -15.67
N VAL A 130 14.47 20.20 -14.90
CA VAL A 130 15.18 19.04 -15.46
C VAL A 130 14.25 18.23 -16.36
N LEU A 131 13.03 17.95 -15.87
CA LEU A 131 12.00 17.25 -16.63
C LEU A 131 11.63 17.99 -17.92
N GLY A 132 11.49 19.32 -17.87
CA GLY A 132 11.17 20.14 -19.05
C GLY A 132 12.32 20.28 -20.06
N THR A 133 13.57 20.14 -19.62
CA THR A 133 14.76 20.35 -20.49
C THR A 133 15.33 19.05 -21.04
N ARG A 134 15.34 17.97 -20.26
CA ARG A 134 15.89 16.65 -20.62
C ARG A 134 14.83 15.58 -20.88
N GLY A 135 13.56 15.91 -20.68
CA GLY A 135 12.45 14.96 -20.79
C GLY A 135 12.39 13.98 -19.62
N ILE A 136 11.50 12.98 -19.75
CA ILE A 136 11.27 11.96 -18.70
C ILE A 136 12.50 11.09 -18.52
N GLU A 137 13.18 10.71 -19.61
CA GLU A 137 14.36 9.85 -19.56
C GLU A 137 15.50 10.48 -18.76
N GLY A 138 15.91 11.70 -19.11
CA GLY A 138 16.98 12.38 -18.39
C GLY A 138 16.63 12.68 -16.92
N PHE A 139 15.36 12.99 -16.62
CA PHE A 139 14.91 13.17 -15.24
C PHE A 139 15.01 11.88 -14.41
N VAL A 140 14.56 10.75 -14.96
CA VAL A 140 14.63 9.45 -14.27
C VAL A 140 16.09 9.03 -14.04
N ASP A 141 16.96 9.27 -15.02
CA ASP A 141 18.39 8.97 -14.91
C ASP A 141 19.04 9.81 -13.81
N ASP A 142 18.85 11.14 -13.84
CA ASP A 142 19.39 12.05 -12.82
C ASP A 142 18.85 11.71 -11.40
N LEU A 143 17.61 11.23 -11.29
CA LEU A 143 17.01 10.83 -10.01
C LEU A 143 17.61 9.52 -9.47
N LEU A 144 17.79 8.53 -10.34
CA LEU A 144 18.33 7.22 -9.97
C LEU A 144 19.85 7.22 -9.77
N ASP A 145 20.58 8.15 -10.42
CA ASP A 145 22.02 8.37 -10.21
C ASP A 145 22.32 9.26 -9.00
N SER A 146 21.30 9.73 -8.28
CA SER A 146 21.50 10.54 -7.07
C SER A 146 22.18 9.75 -5.96
N ASP A 147 23.10 10.41 -5.24
CA ASP A 147 23.78 9.82 -4.07
C ASP A 147 22.77 9.34 -3.03
N GLU A 148 21.64 10.05 -2.84
CA GLU A 148 20.57 9.63 -1.92
C GLU A 148 19.99 8.26 -2.28
N TYR A 149 19.76 7.99 -3.57
CA TYR A 149 19.24 6.70 -4.03
C TYR A 149 20.28 5.59 -3.81
N MET A 150 21.53 5.88 -4.18
CA MET A 150 22.65 4.94 -4.11
C MET A 150 22.99 4.55 -2.67
N GLU A 151 22.99 5.50 -1.74
CA GLU A 151 23.21 5.25 -0.31
C GLU A 151 22.04 4.50 0.34
N SER A 152 20.80 4.75 -0.09
CA SER A 152 19.61 4.17 0.53
C SER A 152 19.29 2.75 0.05
N PHE A 153 19.35 2.53 -1.27
CA PHE A 153 18.86 1.30 -1.91
C PHE A 153 19.96 0.56 -2.70
N GLY A 154 20.93 1.30 -3.23
CA GLY A 154 21.95 0.75 -4.12
C GLY A 154 21.37 0.21 -5.42
N TRP A 155 21.98 -0.85 -5.95
CA TRP A 155 21.62 -1.42 -7.26
C TRP A 155 20.58 -2.54 -7.20
N ASP A 156 20.51 -3.22 -6.05
CA ASP A 156 19.88 -4.53 -5.91
C ASP A 156 18.62 -4.51 -5.02
N THR A 157 18.26 -3.37 -4.43
CA THR A 157 17.13 -3.24 -3.50
C THR A 157 15.97 -2.48 -4.14
N VAL A 158 14.74 -2.99 -3.96
CA VAL A 158 13.53 -2.29 -4.39
C VAL A 158 13.27 -1.09 -3.47
N PRO A 159 12.97 0.10 -4.01
CA PRO A 159 12.65 1.26 -3.19
C PRO A 159 11.44 1.02 -2.29
N TYR A 160 11.47 1.62 -1.11
CA TYR A 160 10.38 1.56 -0.13
C TYR A 160 10.26 2.89 0.61
N GLN A 161 9.12 3.14 1.24
CA GLN A 161 8.91 4.35 2.03
C GLN A 161 9.80 4.34 3.28
N LYS A 162 10.78 5.24 3.32
CA LYS A 162 11.74 5.37 4.42
C LYS A 162 11.04 5.95 5.66
N ARG A 163 11.26 5.30 6.82
CA ARG A 163 10.90 5.79 8.16
C ARG A 163 9.51 6.43 8.30
N ARG A 164 8.49 5.70 7.82
CA ARG A 164 7.07 6.10 7.93
C ARG A 164 6.57 6.14 9.38
N VAL A 165 6.98 5.18 10.19
CA VAL A 165 6.49 4.96 11.55
C VAL A 165 7.66 5.14 12.51
N LEU A 166 7.43 5.92 13.56
CA LEU A 166 8.36 6.02 14.69
C LEU A 166 7.97 4.95 15.72
N PRO A 167 8.90 4.26 16.39
CA PRO A 167 8.61 3.10 17.25
C PRO A 167 7.61 3.35 18.38
N GLN A 168 7.55 4.57 18.89
CA GLN A 168 6.63 4.95 19.98
C GLN A 168 5.25 5.38 19.48
N LYS A 169 5.04 5.50 18.17
CA LYS A 169 3.77 5.91 17.58
C LYS A 169 3.02 4.69 17.06
N ALA A 170 1.77 4.54 17.51
CA ALA A 170 0.87 3.50 17.00
C ALA A 170 0.47 3.73 15.53
N ALA A 171 0.48 4.98 15.06
CA ALA A 171 0.19 5.34 13.68
C ALA A 171 1.35 6.14 13.09
N GLY A 172 1.87 5.67 11.96
CA GLY A 172 2.85 6.41 11.16
C GLY A 172 2.23 7.43 10.23
N GLU A 173 3.08 8.03 9.41
CA GLU A 173 2.68 8.89 8.32
C GLU A 173 1.84 8.14 7.29
N THR A 174 1.03 8.89 6.53
CA THR A 174 0.18 8.34 5.48
C THR A 174 1.04 7.68 4.40
N PRO A 175 0.70 6.47 3.93
CA PRO A 175 1.35 5.85 2.79
C PRO A 175 1.30 6.74 1.54
N PHE A 176 2.40 6.80 0.77
CA PHE A 176 2.47 7.69 -0.40
C PHE A 176 1.41 7.40 -1.47
N ASN A 177 1.04 6.15 -1.68
CA ASN A 177 -0.03 5.80 -2.63
C ASN A 177 -1.40 6.41 -2.27
N LEU A 178 -1.64 6.68 -0.98
CA LEU A 178 -2.85 7.36 -0.51
C LEU A 178 -2.68 8.89 -0.49
N LYS A 179 -1.49 9.38 -0.15
CA LYS A 179 -1.17 10.81 -0.10
C LYS A 179 -1.17 11.43 -1.50
N THR A 180 -0.52 10.79 -2.46
CA THR A 180 -0.45 11.22 -3.86
C THR A 180 -1.13 10.18 -4.76
N PRO A 181 -2.47 10.26 -4.92
CA PRO A 181 -3.18 9.43 -5.88
C PRO A 181 -2.79 9.79 -7.32
N ARG A 182 -3.20 8.92 -8.25
CA ARG A 182 -2.86 8.99 -9.69
C ARG A 182 -2.92 10.39 -10.30
N TYR A 183 -3.96 11.17 -9.99
CA TYR A 183 -4.10 12.54 -10.46
C TYR A 183 -4.65 13.44 -9.35
N GLY A 184 -4.33 14.73 -9.45
CA GLY A 184 -4.74 15.74 -8.48
C GLY A 184 -6.13 16.32 -8.73
N PRO A 185 -6.58 17.24 -7.85
CA PRO A 185 -7.85 17.96 -8.02
C PRO A 185 -7.95 18.72 -9.35
N TYR A 186 -6.83 19.26 -9.83
CA TYR A 186 -6.76 20.00 -11.09
C TYR A 186 -7.21 19.13 -12.27
N HIS A 187 -6.53 18.02 -12.53
CA HIS A 187 -6.90 17.12 -13.62
C HIS A 187 -8.26 16.44 -13.40
N ARG A 188 -8.64 16.16 -12.14
CA ARG A 188 -9.99 15.67 -11.79
C ARG A 188 -11.09 16.62 -12.29
N SER A 189 -10.87 17.93 -12.17
CA SER A 189 -11.84 18.94 -12.60
C SER A 189 -12.01 18.98 -14.12
N GLN A 190 -10.94 18.72 -14.88
CA GLN A 190 -10.97 18.68 -16.35
C GLN A 190 -11.75 17.47 -16.88
N LEU A 191 -11.64 16.32 -16.20
CA LEU A 191 -12.33 15.08 -16.60
C LEU A 191 -13.86 15.14 -16.39
N GLY A 192 -14.39 16.18 -15.75
CA GLY A 192 -15.83 16.35 -15.58
C GLY A 192 -16.49 15.28 -14.72
N PHE A 193 -15.77 14.72 -13.74
CA PHE A 193 -16.36 13.79 -12.78
C PHE A 193 -17.61 14.40 -12.14
N PRO A 194 -18.67 13.61 -11.88
CA PRO A 194 -19.86 14.11 -11.20
C PRO A 194 -19.44 14.83 -9.92
N GLN A 195 -20.01 16.03 -9.73
CA GLN A 195 -19.72 16.89 -8.59
C GLN A 195 -19.99 16.15 -7.28
N MET A 196 -19.27 16.53 -6.22
CA MET A 196 -19.50 15.98 -4.88
C MET A 196 -20.98 16.15 -4.49
N VAL A 197 -21.73 15.05 -4.53
CA VAL A 197 -23.07 15.01 -3.95
C VAL A 197 -22.86 14.93 -2.44
N TRP A 198 -23.10 16.04 -1.73
CA TRP A 198 -22.94 16.12 -0.26
C TRP A 198 -23.86 15.14 0.52
N GLN A 199 -24.76 14.44 -0.17
CA GLN A 199 -25.55 13.34 0.36
C GLN A 199 -24.86 11.99 0.09
N ASN A 200 -23.74 11.73 0.77
CA ASN A 200 -23.02 10.44 0.67
C ASN A 200 -23.65 9.31 1.51
N ALA A 201 -24.54 9.64 2.44
CA ALA A 201 -25.24 8.63 3.23
C ALA A 201 -26.46 8.15 2.45
N VAL A 202 -26.47 6.87 2.07
CA VAL A 202 -27.65 6.22 1.51
C VAL A 202 -28.73 6.23 2.59
N ARG A 203 -29.67 7.18 2.50
CA ARG A 203 -30.80 7.26 3.41
C ARG A 203 -31.69 6.05 3.16
N ARG A 204 -31.73 5.15 4.13
CA ARG A 204 -32.60 3.98 4.11
C ARG A 204 -33.65 4.13 5.20
N PHE A 205 -34.84 3.61 4.92
CA PHE A 205 -35.92 3.59 5.89
C PHE A 205 -35.56 2.76 7.15
N VAL A 206 -34.74 1.71 6.99
CA VAL A 206 -34.25 0.88 8.09
C VAL A 206 -32.82 1.31 8.46
N PRO A 207 -32.57 1.77 9.70
CA PRO A 207 -31.23 2.11 10.16
C PRO A 207 -30.37 0.84 10.29
N GLN A 208 -29.30 0.74 9.50
CA GLN A 208 -28.36 -0.39 9.57
C GLN A 208 -27.33 -0.23 10.71
N GLU A 209 -27.05 1.01 11.10
CA GLU A 209 -26.06 1.37 12.12
C GLU A 209 -26.68 1.48 13.53
N LYS A 210 -27.85 0.87 13.75
CA LYS A 210 -28.53 0.93 15.05
C LYS A 210 -27.70 0.18 16.09
N GLN A 211 -27.06 0.93 16.98
CA GLN A 211 -26.36 0.34 18.11
C GLN A 211 -27.34 -0.30 19.10
N PRO A 212 -27.01 -1.47 19.68
CA PRO A 212 -27.86 -2.11 20.66
C PRO A 212 -27.94 -1.26 21.92
N ALA A 213 -29.16 -1.00 22.40
CA ALA A 213 -29.38 -0.31 23.67
C ALA A 213 -28.88 -1.16 24.86
N ALA A 214 -28.67 -0.52 26.01
CA ALA A 214 -28.45 -1.22 27.26
C ALA A 214 -29.62 -2.18 27.55
N GLY A 215 -29.31 -3.42 27.94
CA GLY A 215 -30.32 -4.47 28.16
C GLY A 215 -30.77 -5.24 26.92
N ASN A 216 -30.26 -4.92 25.72
CA ASN A 216 -30.55 -5.72 24.53
C ASN A 216 -29.95 -7.14 24.67
N PRO A 217 -30.72 -8.22 24.41
CA PRO A 217 -30.24 -9.60 24.50
C PRO A 217 -29.02 -9.89 23.61
N VAL A 218 -28.81 -9.13 22.53
CA VAL A 218 -27.63 -9.24 21.66
C VAL A 218 -26.32 -9.06 22.45
N ASN A 219 -26.32 -8.17 23.46
CA ASN A 219 -25.14 -7.90 24.28
C ASN A 219 -24.76 -9.08 25.19
N PHE A 220 -25.68 -10.02 25.41
CA PHE A 220 -25.49 -11.20 26.27
C PHE A 220 -25.28 -12.49 25.47
N LEU A 221 -25.23 -12.43 24.13
CA LEU A 221 -25.07 -13.62 23.29
C LEU A 221 -23.75 -14.36 23.52
N ALA A 222 -22.66 -13.64 23.84
CA ALA A 222 -21.38 -14.26 24.16
C ALA A 222 -21.47 -15.14 25.43
N MET A 223 -22.16 -14.63 26.46
CA MET A 223 -22.43 -15.38 27.69
C MET A 223 -23.33 -16.60 27.39
N ALA A 224 -24.41 -16.39 26.64
CA ALA A 224 -25.35 -17.47 26.29
C ALA A 224 -24.67 -18.62 25.51
N ARG A 225 -23.75 -18.30 24.60
CA ARG A 225 -22.97 -19.29 23.84
C ARG A 225 -21.91 -20.01 24.68
N GLY A 226 -21.44 -19.39 25.76
CA GLY A 226 -20.46 -19.96 26.68
C GLY A 226 -21.04 -20.93 27.72
N LEU A 227 -22.37 -20.98 27.87
CA LEU A 227 -23.02 -21.90 28.79
C LEU A 227 -22.97 -23.34 28.24
N ASN A 228 -22.43 -24.27 29.03
CA ASN A 228 -22.31 -25.69 28.65
C ASN A 228 -23.67 -26.36 28.36
N SER A 229 -24.77 -25.81 28.84
CA SER A 229 -26.14 -26.27 28.54
C SER A 229 -26.58 -26.02 27.09
N ALA A 230 -25.90 -25.15 26.34
CA ALA A 230 -26.14 -24.93 24.91
C ALA A 230 -25.53 -26.03 24.03
N LYS A 231 -24.53 -26.77 24.53
CA LYS A 231 -24.13 -28.08 23.99
C LYS A 231 -25.12 -29.10 24.54
N GLY A 232 -26.37 -29.06 24.04
CA GLY A 232 -27.45 -29.87 24.57
C GLY A 232 -26.98 -31.30 24.87
N VAL A 233 -27.09 -31.72 26.14
CA VAL A 233 -27.18 -33.14 26.42
C VAL A 233 -28.44 -33.57 25.69
N LEU A 234 -28.29 -34.31 24.59
CA LEU A 234 -29.41 -34.93 23.89
C LEU A 234 -30.26 -35.63 24.95
N PRO A 235 -31.59 -35.38 25.03
CA PRO A 235 -32.42 -36.09 26.00
C PRO A 235 -32.17 -37.60 25.78
N PRO A 236 -31.96 -38.39 26.85
CA PRO A 236 -31.74 -39.82 26.69
C PRO A 236 -32.91 -40.38 25.89
N LYS A 237 -32.61 -41.02 24.76
CA LYS A 237 -33.63 -41.73 23.97
C LYS A 237 -34.09 -42.93 24.80
N VAL A 238 -35.10 -42.74 25.65
CA VAL A 238 -35.73 -43.83 26.37
C VAL A 238 -36.55 -44.62 25.36
N SER A 239 -36.15 -45.87 25.08
CA SER A 239 -36.92 -46.77 24.21
C SER A 239 -38.27 -47.07 24.87
N ALA A 240 -39.36 -47.03 24.10
CA ALA A 240 -40.69 -47.39 24.59
C ALA A 240 -40.75 -48.82 25.17
N MET A 241 -39.83 -49.71 24.79
CA MET A 241 -39.71 -51.06 25.38
C MET A 241 -39.16 -51.07 26.82
N SER A 242 -38.49 -50.00 27.26
CA SER A 242 -37.93 -49.90 28.62
C SER A 242 -38.93 -49.33 29.64
N ILE A 243 -40.10 -48.87 29.18
CA ILE A 243 -41.14 -48.32 30.04
C ILE A 243 -42.01 -49.48 30.55
N ASN A 244 -41.77 -49.93 31.78
CA ASN A 244 -42.60 -50.96 32.41
C ASN A 244 -43.91 -50.35 32.95
N ILE A 245 -44.89 -50.19 32.07
CA ILE A 245 -46.20 -49.59 32.38
C ILE A 245 -46.90 -50.34 33.54
N GLY A 246 -46.69 -51.66 33.66
CA GLY A 246 -47.30 -52.48 34.71
C GLY A 246 -46.87 -52.16 36.15
N ALA A 247 -45.72 -51.51 36.34
CA ALA A 247 -45.25 -51.02 37.64
C ALA A 247 -45.73 -49.59 37.96
N SER A 248 -46.22 -48.86 36.96
CA SER A 248 -46.67 -47.47 37.10
C SER A 248 -48.13 -47.33 37.53
N VAL A 249 -48.89 -48.43 37.54
CA VAL A 249 -50.28 -48.45 38.00
C VAL A 249 -50.31 -48.78 39.50
N PRO A 250 -50.77 -47.87 40.37
CA PRO A 250 -50.94 -48.17 41.79
C PRO A 250 -52.01 -49.25 41.94
N ARG A 251 -51.63 -50.42 42.46
CA ARG A 251 -52.61 -51.45 42.84
C ARG A 251 -53.32 -50.98 44.11
N ARG A 252 -54.65 -50.84 44.04
CA ARG A 252 -55.51 -50.68 45.23
C ARG A 252 -55.67 -52.01 45.94
#